data_AF-A0A009M2C7-F1
#
_entry.id   AF-A0A009M2C7-F1
#
_cell.length_a   1.000
_cell.length_b   1.000
_cell.length_c   1.000
_cell.angle_alpha   90.00
_cell.angle_beta   90.00
_cell.angle_gamma   90.00
#
_symmetry.space_group_name_H-M   'P 1'
#
loop_
_entity.id
_entity.type
_entity.pdbx_description
1 polymer ?
#
loop_
_entity_poly.entity_id
_entity_poly.type
_entity_poly.pdbx_seq_one_letter_code
_entity_poly.pdbx_strand_id
1 'polypeptide(L)'
;MTYKKTIESIDKLNVDQYRVTQNNGTERPFEGEYDKHFLPGIYVDIVSGEPLFSSTKKYNSGCGWPAFSKPIENVTEHADFSHGMRRVEVRSKHANSHLGHVFTDGPQSDGGLRYCINSAALRFIPLLEMERQGYADYIKYVEVNT
;
A
#
# COMPACT_ATOMS: atom_id res chain seq x y z
N MET A 1 -3.23 18.69 0.59
CA MET A 1 -2.21 18.42 -0.45
C MET A 1 -2.90 17.94 -1.72
N THR A 2 -2.32 18.16 -2.90
CA THR A 2 -2.86 17.58 -4.16
C THR A 2 -1.97 16.41 -4.56
N TYR A 3 -2.48 15.18 -4.42
CA TYR A 3 -1.77 13.97 -4.84
C TYR A 3 -1.86 13.82 -6.36
N LYS A 4 -0.73 13.61 -7.02
CA LYS A 4 -0.68 13.40 -8.47
C LYS A 4 0.59 12.67 -8.88
N LYS A 5 0.49 11.90 -9.96
CA LYS A 5 1.65 11.38 -10.69
C LYS A 5 2.35 12.50 -11.47
N THR A 6 3.68 12.56 -11.38
CA THR A 6 4.52 13.49 -12.16
C THR A 6 5.67 12.73 -12.81
N ILE A 7 6.24 13.27 -13.90
CA ILE A 7 7.45 12.70 -14.53
C ILE A 7 8.58 12.61 -13.51
N GLU A 8 8.80 13.68 -12.74
CA GLU A 8 9.84 13.71 -11.70
C GLU A 8 9.66 12.61 -10.62
N SER A 9 8.42 12.31 -10.22
CA SER A 9 8.17 11.24 -9.25
C SER A 9 8.50 9.85 -9.81
N ILE A 10 8.29 9.66 -11.12
CA ILE A 10 8.57 8.41 -11.82
C ILE A 10 10.08 8.23 -12.02
N ASP A 11 10.78 9.30 -12.39
CA ASP A 11 12.24 9.28 -12.63
C ASP A 11 13.05 8.99 -11.37
N LYS A 12 12.48 9.23 -10.18
CA LYS A 12 13.09 8.91 -8.89
C LYS A 12 12.88 7.46 -8.45
N LEU A 13 12.02 6.70 -9.14
CA LEU A 13 11.79 5.30 -8.80
C LEU A 13 13.01 4.46 -9.16
N ASN A 14 13.37 3.54 -8.28
CA ASN A 14 14.31 2.49 -8.65
C ASN A 14 13.65 1.49 -9.62
N VAL A 15 14.45 0.59 -10.18
CA VAL A 15 14.01 -0.38 -11.20
C VAL A 15 12.81 -1.21 -10.74
N ASP A 16 12.82 -1.70 -9.49
CA ASP A 16 11.74 -2.53 -8.97
C ASP A 16 10.48 -1.73 -8.65
N GLN A 17 10.62 -0.54 -8.08
CA GLN A 17 9.50 0.37 -7.83
C GLN A 17 8.81 0.75 -9.14
N TYR A 18 9.57 1.07 -10.18
CA TYR A 18 9.03 1.34 -11.52
C TYR A 18 8.32 0.10 -12.09
N ARG A 19 8.99 -1.06 -12.07
CA ARG A 19 8.45 -2.32 -12.59
C ARG A 19 7.13 -2.68 -11.90
N VAL A 20 7.05 -2.56 -10.59
CA VAL A 20 5.85 -2.83 -9.80
C VAL A 20 4.77 -1.81 -10.12
N THR A 21 5.02 -0.52 -9.88
CA THR A 21 3.97 0.52 -9.92
C THR A 21 3.49 0.85 -11.33
N GLN A 22 4.36 0.76 -12.34
CA GLN A 22 4.06 1.18 -13.71
C GLN A 22 3.75 0.01 -14.66
N ASN A 23 4.38 -1.15 -14.45
CA ASN A 23 4.28 -2.31 -15.33
C ASN A 23 3.55 -3.49 -14.69
N ASN A 24 2.83 -3.27 -13.59
CA ASN A 24 2.06 -4.29 -12.86
C ASN A 24 2.91 -5.49 -12.42
N GLY A 25 4.19 -5.24 -12.14
CA GLY A 25 5.09 -6.25 -11.61
C GLY A 25 4.73 -6.64 -10.18
N THR A 26 5.16 -7.82 -9.76
CA THR A 26 5.12 -8.25 -8.36
C THR A 26 6.54 -8.41 -7.84
N GLU A 27 6.83 -7.92 -6.64
CA GLU A 27 8.10 -8.15 -5.95
C GLU A 27 8.19 -9.60 -5.45
N ARG A 28 9.40 -10.07 -5.15
CA ARG A 28 9.59 -11.43 -4.65
C ARG A 28 8.97 -11.57 -3.25
N PRO A 29 8.30 -12.69 -2.95
CA PRO A 29 7.72 -12.90 -1.65
C PRO A 29 8.82 -12.94 -0.57
N PHE A 30 8.51 -12.42 0.62
CA PHE A 30 9.34 -12.38 1.83
C PHE A 30 10.61 -11.51 1.75
N GLU A 31 10.91 -10.92 0.59
CA GLU A 31 12.09 -10.06 0.39
C GLU A 31 11.77 -8.56 0.51
N GLY A 32 10.50 -8.17 0.36
CA GLY A 32 10.08 -6.78 0.43
C GLY A 32 10.30 -6.13 1.80
N GLU A 33 10.76 -4.87 1.80
CA GLU A 33 11.07 -4.07 2.99
C GLU A 33 9.95 -4.07 4.04
N TYR A 34 8.70 -4.11 3.58
CA TYR A 34 7.53 -3.93 4.45
C TYR A 34 6.79 -5.21 4.81
N ASP A 35 7.22 -6.39 4.37
CA ASP A 35 6.59 -7.68 4.75
C ASP A 35 6.52 -7.83 6.28
N LYS A 36 7.68 -7.75 6.95
CA LYS A 36 7.82 -7.89 8.41
C LYS A 36 7.91 -6.57 9.17
N HIS A 37 7.54 -5.46 8.54
CA HIS A 37 7.56 -4.13 9.15
C HIS A 37 6.24 -3.82 9.87
N PHE A 38 6.29 -3.48 11.16
CA PHE A 38 5.11 -3.22 12.01
C PHE A 38 5.24 -1.97 12.88
N LEU A 39 6.05 -0.99 12.47
CA LEU A 39 6.17 0.27 13.20
C LEU A 39 4.92 1.15 13.06
N PRO A 40 4.58 1.97 14.07
CA PRO A 40 3.46 2.92 13.98
C PRO A 40 3.68 3.98 12.91
N GLY A 41 2.72 4.11 11.99
CA GLY A 41 2.76 5.10 10.92
C GLY A 41 1.81 4.77 9.78
N ILE A 42 1.99 5.42 8.64
CA ILE A 42 1.20 5.19 7.43
C ILE A 42 2.08 4.75 6.26
N TYR A 43 1.49 4.02 5.33
CA TYR A 43 2.09 3.66 4.06
C TYR A 43 1.42 4.51 2.98
N VAL A 44 2.23 5.31 2.30
CA VAL A 44 1.79 6.17 1.20
C VAL A 44 2.20 5.58 -0.14
N ASP A 45 1.50 5.95 -1.20
CA ASP A 45 1.92 5.67 -2.57
C ASP A 45 3.30 6.29 -2.80
N ILE A 46 4.25 5.46 -3.23
CA ILE A 46 5.61 5.93 -3.48
C ILE A 46 5.69 6.99 -4.60
N VAL A 47 4.72 7.00 -5.52
CA VAL A 47 4.67 7.92 -6.65
C VAL A 47 4.06 9.26 -6.26
N SER A 48 2.85 9.24 -5.67
CA SER A 48 2.07 10.46 -5.43
C SER A 48 2.16 11.01 -4.00
N GLY A 49 2.58 10.18 -3.04
CA GLY A 49 2.47 10.48 -1.62
C GLY A 49 1.04 10.38 -1.07
N GLU A 50 0.07 9.90 -1.84
CA GLU A 50 -1.29 9.62 -1.35
C GLU A 50 -1.26 8.59 -0.21
N PRO A 51 -1.87 8.87 0.97
CA PRO A 51 -1.99 7.88 2.05
C PRO A 51 -2.87 6.70 1.65
N LEU A 52 -2.31 5.49 1.74
CA LEU A 52 -3.00 4.28 1.29
C LEU A 52 -3.41 3.39 2.47
N PHE A 53 -2.50 3.12 3.40
CA PHE A 53 -2.73 2.16 4.48
C PHE A 53 -2.19 2.64 5.81
N SER A 54 -2.84 2.23 6.90
CA SER A 54 -2.39 2.47 8.28
C SER A 54 -1.69 1.24 8.83
N SER A 55 -0.66 1.45 9.67
CA SER A 55 -0.03 0.38 10.45
C SER A 55 -1.03 -0.36 11.34
N THR A 56 -2.10 0.30 11.83
CA THR A 56 -3.13 -0.33 12.68
C THR A 56 -4.01 -1.34 11.94
N LYS A 57 -3.98 -1.30 10.60
CA LYS A 57 -4.67 -2.27 9.74
C LYS A 57 -3.74 -3.23 9.04
N LYS A 58 -2.43 -3.11 9.28
CA LYS A 58 -1.44 -4.09 8.85
C LYS A 58 -1.45 -5.29 9.79
N TYR A 59 -1.30 -6.49 9.24
CA TYR A 59 -1.17 -7.71 10.03
C TYR A 59 -0.22 -8.70 9.35
N ASN A 60 0.28 -9.68 10.12
CA ASN A 60 1.11 -10.74 9.57
C ASN A 60 0.21 -11.84 8.97
N SER A 61 0.07 -11.85 7.65
CA SER A 61 -0.69 -12.88 6.93
C SER A 61 0.15 -14.12 6.57
N GLY A 62 1.48 -14.02 6.64
CA GLY A 62 2.39 -15.06 6.15
C GLY A 62 2.44 -15.20 4.62
N CYS A 63 1.81 -14.32 3.84
CA CYS A 63 1.78 -14.44 2.38
C CYS A 63 3.06 -13.99 1.67
N GLY A 64 3.96 -13.31 2.38
CA GLY A 64 5.24 -12.81 1.86
C GLY A 64 5.20 -11.39 1.30
N TRP A 65 4.11 -10.68 1.50
CA TRP A 65 3.97 -9.26 1.16
C TRP A 65 3.24 -8.55 2.30
N PRO A 66 3.43 -7.22 2.48
CA PRO A 66 2.66 -6.46 3.44
C PRO A 66 1.16 -6.65 3.19
N ALA A 67 0.46 -7.07 4.25
CA ALA A 67 -0.96 -7.36 4.21
C ALA A 67 -1.73 -6.40 5.12
N PHE A 68 -2.81 -5.83 4.58
CA PHE A 68 -3.69 -4.91 5.29
C PHE A 68 -5.13 -5.40 5.24
N SER A 69 -5.93 -5.14 6.27
CA SER A 69 -7.35 -5.50 6.26
C SER A 69 -8.24 -4.50 5.53
N LYS A 70 -7.82 -3.22 5.49
CA LYS A 70 -8.49 -2.15 4.75
C LYS A 70 -7.56 -0.96 4.49
N PRO A 71 -7.83 -0.16 3.45
CA PRO A 71 -7.10 1.08 3.20
C PRO A 71 -7.59 2.23 4.10
N ILE A 72 -6.81 3.31 4.16
CA ILE A 72 -7.18 4.59 4.79
C ILE A 72 -8.13 5.36 3.87
N GLU A 73 -7.73 5.51 2.60
CA GLU A 73 -8.47 6.18 1.54
C GLU A 73 -8.89 5.18 0.46
N ASN A 74 -9.86 5.55 -0.37
CA ASN A 74 -10.36 4.65 -1.40
C ASN A 74 -9.29 4.38 -2.48
N VAL A 75 -8.78 3.15 -2.50
CA VAL A 75 -8.08 2.56 -3.65
C VAL A 75 -9.06 2.21 -4.77
N THR A 76 -8.55 1.90 -5.95
CA THR A 76 -9.38 1.42 -7.07
C THR A 76 -9.16 -0.07 -7.30
N GLU A 77 -10.24 -0.77 -7.61
CA GLU A 77 -10.26 -2.22 -7.82
C GLU A 77 -10.55 -2.55 -9.28
N HIS A 78 -9.77 -3.46 -9.86
CA HIS A 78 -9.86 -3.83 -11.27
C HIS A 78 -9.82 -5.36 -11.41
N ALA A 79 -10.63 -5.91 -12.32
CA ALA A 79 -10.57 -7.34 -12.59
C ALA A 79 -9.24 -7.70 -13.29
N ASP A 80 -8.51 -8.68 -12.74
CA ASP A 80 -7.26 -9.18 -13.30
C ASP A 80 -7.39 -10.67 -13.65
N PHE A 81 -7.24 -10.97 -14.95
CA PHE A 81 -7.30 -12.31 -15.52
C PHE A 81 -5.94 -12.84 -15.97
N SER A 82 -4.85 -12.13 -15.65
CA SER A 82 -3.49 -12.52 -16.02
C SER A 82 -3.07 -13.83 -15.35
N HIS A 83 -2.09 -14.51 -15.95
CA HIS A 83 -1.50 -15.75 -15.42
C HIS A 83 -2.52 -16.89 -15.17
N GLY A 84 -3.68 -16.85 -15.83
CA GLY A 84 -4.74 -17.85 -15.69
C GLY A 84 -5.51 -17.78 -14.35
N MET A 85 -5.34 -16.71 -13.58
CA MET A 85 -6.01 -16.50 -12.30
C MET A 85 -7.13 -15.47 -12.44
N ARG A 86 -8.17 -15.54 -11.60
CA ARG A 86 -9.16 -14.46 -11.43
C ARG A 86 -8.92 -13.75 -10.11
N ARG A 87 -8.36 -12.55 -10.16
CA ARG A 87 -8.02 -11.73 -9.00
C ARG A 87 -8.63 -10.33 -9.12
N VAL A 88 -8.60 -9.58 -8.04
CA VAL A 88 -8.95 -8.17 -8.02
C VAL A 88 -7.66 -7.38 -7.78
N GLU A 89 -7.18 -6.71 -8.82
CA GLU A 89 -6.05 -5.80 -8.75
C GLU A 89 -6.44 -4.55 -7.96
N VAL A 90 -5.51 -4.07 -7.14
CA VAL A 90 -5.64 -2.84 -6.38
C VAL A 90 -4.66 -1.80 -6.90
N ARG A 91 -5.14 -0.59 -7.18
CA ARG A 91 -4.33 0.54 -7.66
C ARG A 91 -4.59 1.82 -6.85
N SER A 92 -3.57 2.67 -6.71
CA SER A 92 -3.74 3.99 -6.09
C SER A 92 -4.62 4.89 -6.95
N LYS A 93 -5.41 5.75 -6.33
CA LYS A 93 -6.40 6.56 -7.04
C LYS A 93 -5.74 7.71 -7.81
N HIS A 94 -4.77 8.39 -7.20
CA HIS A 94 -4.23 9.64 -7.75
C HIS A 94 -3.05 9.45 -8.70
N ALA A 95 -2.28 8.37 -8.57
CA ALA A 95 -1.19 8.06 -9.50
C ALA A 95 -1.45 6.83 -10.37
N ASN A 96 -2.54 6.11 -10.15
CA ASN A 96 -2.82 4.86 -10.84
C ASN A 96 -1.63 3.88 -10.73
N SER A 97 -0.96 3.85 -9.58
CA SER A 97 0.14 2.92 -9.30
C SER A 97 -0.45 1.54 -9.06
N HIS A 98 0.08 0.50 -9.71
CA HIS A 98 -0.21 -0.88 -9.29
C HIS A 98 0.31 -1.10 -7.88
N LEU A 99 -0.58 -1.51 -6.97
CA LEU A 99 -0.24 -1.76 -5.57
C LEU A 99 -0.11 -3.27 -5.31
N GLY A 100 -1.07 -4.05 -5.81
CA GLY A 100 -1.12 -5.50 -5.59
C GLY A 100 -2.53 -6.02 -5.84
N HIS A 101 -3.02 -6.88 -4.94
CA HIS A 101 -4.33 -7.52 -5.08
C HIS A 101 -5.08 -7.58 -3.75
N VAL A 102 -6.40 -7.64 -3.82
CA VAL A 102 -7.27 -7.88 -2.67
C VAL A 102 -7.92 -9.27 -2.75
N PHE A 103 -7.99 -9.94 -1.60
CA PHE A 103 -8.55 -11.27 -1.43
C PHE A 103 -9.59 -11.28 -0.29
N THR A 104 -10.50 -12.25 -0.28
CA THR A 104 -11.57 -12.39 0.73
C THR A 104 -11.22 -13.41 1.83
N ASP A 105 -9.93 -13.65 2.03
CA ASP A 105 -9.36 -14.61 3.00
C ASP A 105 -8.68 -13.90 4.19
N GLY A 106 -9.05 -12.65 4.45
CA GLY A 106 -8.54 -11.85 5.56
C GLY A 106 -9.25 -12.13 6.90
N PRO A 107 -8.81 -11.46 7.98
CA PRO A 107 -9.42 -11.58 9.31
C PRO A 107 -10.89 -11.15 9.28
N GLN A 108 -11.79 -12.06 9.67
CA GLN A 108 -13.23 -11.79 9.68
C GLN A 108 -13.61 -10.66 10.64
N SER A 109 -12.88 -10.51 11.75
CA SER A 109 -13.05 -9.41 12.72
C SER A 109 -12.81 -8.03 12.13
N ASP A 110 -12.11 -7.92 10.99
CA ASP A 110 -11.79 -6.67 10.31
C ASP A 110 -12.43 -6.59 8.90
N GLY A 111 -13.46 -7.39 8.63
CA GLY A 111 -14.23 -7.36 7.38
C GLY A 111 -13.84 -8.41 6.34
N GLY A 112 -12.91 -9.31 6.67
CA GLY A 112 -12.60 -10.49 5.85
C GLY A 112 -11.76 -10.22 4.60
N LEU A 113 -11.32 -8.99 4.37
CA LEU A 113 -10.47 -8.63 3.23
C LEU A 113 -8.99 -8.67 3.59
N ARG A 114 -8.17 -9.06 2.62
CA ARG A 114 -6.71 -9.02 2.65
C ARG A 114 -6.18 -8.27 1.44
N TYR A 115 -5.73 -7.05 1.66
CA TYR A 115 -4.98 -6.25 0.70
C TYR A 115 -3.52 -6.69 0.76
N CYS A 116 -3.10 -7.49 -0.21
CA CYS A 116 -1.75 -8.00 -0.37
C CYS A 116 -0.98 -7.07 -1.32
N ILE A 117 -0.11 -6.22 -0.77
CA ILE A 117 0.46 -5.06 -1.46
C ILE A 117 1.96 -5.25 -1.63
N ASN A 118 2.55 -4.75 -2.71
CA ASN A 118 4.00 -4.75 -2.89
C ASN A 118 4.64 -3.65 -2.03
N SER A 119 5.70 -3.96 -1.31
CA SER A 119 6.52 -2.98 -0.57
C SER A 119 7.09 -1.93 -1.52
N ALA A 120 7.51 -2.33 -2.72
CA ALA A 120 8.02 -1.44 -3.75
C ALA A 120 7.00 -0.41 -4.27
N ALA A 121 5.70 -0.57 -3.97
CA ALA A 121 4.68 0.43 -4.30
C ALA A 121 4.44 1.45 -3.17
N LEU A 122 5.09 1.25 -2.03
CA LEU A 122 4.83 1.99 -0.80
C LEU A 122 6.06 2.78 -0.35
N ARG A 123 5.81 3.86 0.38
CA ARG A 123 6.79 4.53 1.23
C ARG A 123 6.21 4.65 2.62
N PHE A 124 6.97 4.24 3.64
CA PHE A 124 6.51 4.35 5.02
C PHE A 124 6.79 5.74 5.61
N ILE A 125 5.82 6.28 6.36
CA ILE A 125 5.92 7.53 7.13
C ILE A 125 5.74 7.18 8.61
N PRO A 126 6.82 7.21 9.42
CA PRO A 126 6.72 6.97 10.85
C PRO A 126 5.81 7.99 11.54
N LEU A 127 5.06 7.56 12.56
CA LEU A 127 4.13 8.42 13.33
C LEU A 127 4.77 9.74 13.75
N LEU A 128 5.98 9.68 14.30
CA LEU A 128 6.72 10.85 14.79
C LEU A 128 7.12 11.86 13.68
N GLU A 129 7.02 11.47 12.41
CA GLU A 129 7.34 12.33 11.27
C GLU A 129 6.10 12.76 10.48
N MET A 130 4.92 12.19 10.76
CA MET A 130 3.72 12.41 9.96
C MET A 130 3.37 13.89 9.87
N GLU A 131 3.31 14.61 10.99
CA GLU A 131 2.99 16.04 11.00
C GLU A 131 4.00 16.86 10.18
N ARG A 132 5.30 16.66 10.44
CA ARG A 132 6.39 17.35 9.73
C ARG A 132 6.38 17.08 8.22
N GLN A 133 5.97 15.89 7.80
CA GLN A 133 5.85 15.50 6.40
C GLN A 133 4.49 15.87 5.78
N GLY A 134 3.59 16.53 6.53
CA GLY A 134 2.30 17.04 6.05
C GLY A 134 1.15 16.05 6.07
N TYR A 135 1.23 15.02 6.93
CA TYR A 135 0.22 13.98 7.14
C TYR A 135 -0.47 14.08 8.50
N ALA A 136 -0.52 15.27 9.11
CA ALA A 136 -1.14 15.49 10.42
C ALA A 136 -2.59 14.96 10.48
N ASP A 137 -3.39 15.19 9.43
CA ASP A 137 -4.79 14.77 9.33
C ASP A 137 -4.98 13.23 9.40
N TYR A 138 -3.91 12.47 9.19
CA TYR A 138 -3.92 11.00 9.17
C TYR A 138 -3.42 10.37 10.46
N ILE A 139 -2.93 11.16 11.44
CA ILE A 139 -2.45 10.65 12.74
C ILE A 139 -3.55 9.85 13.46
N LYS A 140 -4.80 10.29 13.34
CA LYS A 140 -6.00 9.60 13.88
C LYS A 140 -6.19 8.16 13.41
N TYR A 141 -5.55 7.74 12.31
CA TYR A 141 -5.61 6.36 11.82
C TYR A 141 -4.52 5.46 12.43
N VAL A 142 -3.53 6.06 13.08
CA VAL A 142 -2.38 5.37 13.70
C VAL A 142 -2.51 5.35 15.21
N GLU A 143 -2.94 6.46 15.80
CA GLU A 143 -3.25 6.55 17.22
C GLU A 143 -4.61 5.89 17.47
N VAL A 144 -4.58 4.72 18.11
CA VAL A 144 -5.78 4.11 18.66
C VAL A 144 -6.15 4.96 19.88
N ASN A 145 -7.22 5.75 19.78
CA ASN A 145 -7.84 6.31 20.98
C ASN A 145 -8.19 5.12 21.88
N THR A 146 -7.56 5.09 23.06
CA THR A 146 -7.76 4.13 24.15
C THR A 146 -9.21 3.71 24.35
#